data_AF-A0A935KSG5-F1
#
_entry.id   AF-A0A935KSG5-F1
#
_cell.length_a   1.000
_cell.length_b   1.000
_cell.length_c   1.000
_cell.angle_alpha   90.00
_cell.angle_beta   90.00
_cell.angle_gamma   90.00
#
_symmetry.space_group_name_H-M   'P 1'
#
loop_
_entity.id
_entity.type
_entity.pdbx_description
1 polymer ?
#
loop_
_entity_poly.entity_id
_entity_poly.type
_entity_poly.pdbx_seq_one_letter_code
_entity_poly.pdbx_strand_id
1 'polypeptide(L)'
;MENYFTLGQDQLDILRDFILEEGNDTYARTSISQAVTQIALHFPERREEVIQWYYIVLNYFLEHKESDGIIDTSLIGLMVCDLLELKAFELEETIVKIYQYGLADTECSGFLFEVLEDLYIAKAIMQIL
;
A
#
# COMPACT_ATOMS: atom_id res chain seq x y z
N MET A 1 14.04 -6.26 -12.81
CA MET A 1 12.82 -6.53 -12.04
C MET A 1 12.87 -7.87 -11.29
N GLU A 2 13.58 -8.89 -11.79
CA GLU A 2 13.66 -10.22 -11.13
C GLU A 2 14.42 -10.26 -9.78
N ASN A 3 15.37 -9.34 -9.52
CA ASN A 3 16.28 -9.50 -8.38
C ASN A 3 15.65 -9.19 -7.00
N TYR A 4 14.61 -8.36 -6.91
CA TYR A 4 13.99 -8.03 -5.61
C TYR A 4 13.06 -9.14 -5.12
N PHE A 5 12.38 -9.81 -6.04
CA PHE A 5 11.42 -10.85 -5.72
C PHE A 5 12.06 -12.05 -5.01
N THR A 6 13.31 -12.41 -5.31
CA THR A 6 13.98 -13.56 -4.67
C THR A 6 14.67 -13.22 -3.35
N LEU A 7 14.96 -11.93 -3.09
CA LEU A 7 15.64 -11.48 -1.86
C LEU A 7 14.67 -11.03 -0.76
N GLY A 8 13.48 -10.52 -1.12
CA GLY A 8 12.53 -9.94 -0.17
C GLY A 8 11.48 -10.90 0.42
N GLN A 9 11.40 -12.14 -0.07
CA GLN A 9 10.32 -13.08 0.28
C GLN A 9 10.21 -13.27 1.80
N ASP A 10 11.32 -13.41 2.51
CA ASP A 10 11.31 -13.66 3.96
C ASP A 10 11.69 -12.42 4.79
N GLN A 11 11.62 -11.22 4.20
CA GLN A 11 12.16 -9.99 4.78
C GLN A 11 11.17 -8.82 4.73
N LEU A 12 9.86 -9.10 4.81
CA LEU A 12 8.83 -8.05 4.86
C LEU A 12 9.11 -7.01 5.96
N ASP A 13 9.67 -7.43 7.09
CA ASP A 13 10.09 -6.51 8.15
C ASP A 13 11.19 -5.53 7.71
N ILE A 14 12.20 -6.00 6.99
CA ILE A 14 13.28 -5.13 6.48
C ILE A 14 12.75 -4.18 5.41
N LEU A 15 11.85 -4.68 4.55
CA LEU A 15 11.18 -3.87 3.53
C LEU A 15 10.29 -2.78 4.17
N ARG A 16 9.60 -3.12 5.27
CA ARG A 16 8.85 -2.15 6.08
C ARG A 16 9.79 -1.10 6.63
N ASP A 17 10.86 -1.52 7.31
CA ASP A 17 11.76 -0.60 7.99
C ASP A 17 12.42 0.37 7.01
N PHE A 18 12.75 -0.09 5.80
CA PHE A 18 13.23 0.78 4.71
C PHE A 18 12.18 1.81 4.28
N ILE A 19 10.91 1.41 4.11
CA ILE A 19 9.86 2.35 3.70
C ILE A 19 9.52 3.37 4.79
N LEU A 20 9.80 3.05 6.05
CA LEU A 20 9.58 3.89 7.23
C LEU A 20 10.83 4.69 7.64
N GLU A 21 11.94 4.58 6.91
CA GLU A 21 13.13 5.40 7.16
C GLU A 21 12.97 6.78 6.50
N GLU A 22 13.26 7.84 7.27
CA GLU A 22 13.12 9.22 6.83
C GLU A 22 14.09 9.57 5.70
N GLY A 23 13.66 10.43 4.77
CA GLY A 23 14.49 10.92 3.68
C GLY A 23 14.80 9.91 2.57
N ASN A 24 14.21 8.71 2.61
CA ASN A 24 14.28 7.76 1.51
C ASN A 24 13.50 8.24 0.28
N ASP A 25 14.07 7.99 -0.90
CA ASP A 25 13.50 8.39 -2.19
C ASP A 25 12.12 7.76 -2.45
N THR A 26 11.19 8.58 -2.94
CA THR A 26 9.81 8.20 -3.27
C THR A 26 9.75 6.92 -4.11
N TYR A 27 10.52 6.87 -5.19
CA TYR A 27 10.43 5.78 -6.17
C TYR A 27 11.17 4.52 -5.72
N ALA A 28 12.21 4.67 -4.90
CA ALA A 28 12.80 3.54 -4.18
C ALA A 28 11.76 2.89 -3.25
N ARG A 29 11.02 3.70 -2.48
CA ARG A 29 9.93 3.23 -1.59
C ARG A 29 8.77 2.63 -2.39
N THR A 30 8.38 3.22 -3.51
CA THR A 30 7.36 2.66 -4.42
C THR A 30 7.78 1.29 -4.95
N SER A 31 9.06 1.12 -5.33
CA SER A 31 9.57 -0.17 -5.81
C SER A 31 9.46 -1.27 -4.75
N ILE A 32 9.64 -0.91 -3.47
CA ILE A 32 9.43 -1.84 -2.36
C ILE A 32 7.95 -2.19 -2.21
N SER A 33 7.05 -1.20 -2.21
CA SER A 33 5.60 -1.44 -2.17
C SER A 33 5.16 -2.40 -3.28
N GLN A 34 5.56 -2.12 -4.52
CA GLN A 34 5.28 -2.99 -5.66
C GLN A 34 5.84 -4.41 -5.48
N ALA A 35 7.05 -4.56 -4.96
CA ALA A 35 7.62 -5.89 -4.68
C ALA A 35 6.77 -6.65 -3.66
N VAL A 36 6.26 -5.98 -2.62
CA VAL A 36 5.36 -6.55 -1.62
C VAL A 36 4.00 -6.94 -2.23
N THR A 37 3.43 -6.09 -3.09
CA THR A 37 2.24 -6.41 -3.89
C THR A 37 2.43 -7.70 -4.70
N GLN A 38 3.57 -7.80 -5.41
CA GLN A 38 3.85 -8.96 -6.25
C GLN A 38 3.96 -10.27 -5.46
N ILE A 39 4.36 -10.23 -4.18
CA ILE A 39 4.35 -11.40 -3.30
C ILE A 39 2.92 -11.95 -3.16
N ALA A 40 1.94 -11.10 -2.82
CA ALA A 40 0.55 -11.56 -2.66
C ALA A 40 -0.11 -11.98 -3.98
N LEU A 41 0.26 -11.35 -5.10
CA LEU A 41 -0.26 -11.72 -6.43
C LEU A 41 0.27 -13.07 -6.92
N HIS A 42 1.53 -13.41 -6.61
CA HIS A 42 2.15 -14.68 -7.04
C HIS A 42 2.03 -15.80 -6.02
N PHE A 43 1.91 -15.47 -4.74
CA PHE A 43 1.75 -16.39 -3.61
C PHE A 43 0.50 -16.01 -2.80
N PRO A 44 -0.71 -16.37 -3.28
CA PRO A 44 -1.97 -15.99 -2.64
C PRO A 44 -2.08 -16.42 -1.18
N GLU A 45 -1.40 -17.51 -0.78
CA GLU A 45 -1.31 -17.97 0.61
C GLU A 45 -0.63 -16.97 1.54
N ARG A 46 0.13 -16.02 1.01
CA ARG A 46 0.81 -14.94 1.75
C ARG A 46 0.05 -13.62 1.74
N ARG A 47 -1.15 -13.58 1.13
CA ARG A 47 -1.94 -12.33 1.04
C ARG A 47 -2.23 -11.74 2.41
N GLU A 48 -2.60 -12.54 3.41
CA GLU A 48 -2.90 -12.05 4.75
C GLU A 48 -1.70 -11.33 5.38
N GLU A 49 -0.50 -11.90 5.22
CA GLU A 49 0.77 -11.33 5.67
C GLU A 49 1.05 -9.97 5.00
N VAL A 50 0.84 -9.89 3.68
CA VAL A 50 1.01 -8.65 2.89
C VAL A 50 -0.02 -7.58 3.28
N ILE A 51 -1.28 -7.95 3.49
CA ILE A 51 -2.31 -7.01 3.96
C ILE A 51 -1.94 -6.45 5.34
N GLN A 52 -1.44 -7.30 6.23
CA GLN A 52 -0.96 -6.87 7.54
C GLN A 52 0.25 -5.94 7.43
N TRP A 53 1.16 -6.18 6.48
CA TRP A 53 2.29 -5.29 6.20
C TRP A 53 1.81 -3.89 5.79
N TYR A 54 0.89 -3.80 4.82
CA TYR A 54 0.30 -2.52 4.40
C TYR A 54 -0.43 -1.83 5.53
N TYR A 55 -1.19 -2.57 6.34
CA TYR A 55 -1.86 -2.03 7.52
C TYR A 55 -0.86 -1.34 8.44
N ILE A 56 0.26 -1.99 8.76
CA ILE A 56 1.28 -1.43 9.66
C ILE A 56 1.89 -0.16 9.07
N VAL A 57 2.30 -0.19 7.80
CA VAL A 57 2.94 0.95 7.14
C VAL A 57 2.00 2.16 7.06
N LEU A 58 0.76 1.95 6.62
CA LEU A 58 -0.20 3.05 6.44
C LEU A 58 -0.67 3.64 7.78
N ASN A 59 -0.84 2.81 8.81
CA ASN A 59 -1.14 3.32 10.15
C ASN A 59 0.03 4.09 10.74
N TYR A 60 1.28 3.67 10.48
CA TYR A 60 2.45 4.44 10.87
C TYR A 60 2.43 5.84 10.24
N PHE A 61 2.12 5.96 8.94
CA PHE A 61 1.96 7.27 8.30
C PHE A 61 0.82 8.10 8.91
N LEU A 62 -0.32 7.48 9.26
CA LEU A 62 -1.43 8.17 9.91
C LEU A 62 -1.07 8.71 11.31
N GLU A 63 -0.28 7.94 12.06
CA GLU A 63 0.23 8.31 13.38
C GLU A 63 1.26 9.44 13.31
N HIS A 64 2.09 9.45 12.26
CA HIS A 64 3.18 10.40 12.05
C HIS A 64 2.88 11.45 10.97
N LYS A 65 1.60 11.69 10.66
CA LYS A 65 1.15 12.58 9.57
C LYS A 65 1.67 14.02 9.60
N GLU A 66 2.17 14.48 10.75
CA GLU A 66 2.76 15.81 10.93
C GLU A 66 4.30 15.82 10.78
N SER A 67 4.91 14.67 10.44
CA SER A 67 6.36 14.54 10.25
C SER A 67 6.73 14.67 8.77
N ASP A 68 7.30 15.83 8.40
CA ASP A 68 7.73 16.13 7.03
C ASP A 68 8.84 15.17 6.51
N GLY A 69 9.57 14.50 7.40
CA GLY A 69 10.66 13.60 7.03
C GLY A 69 10.21 12.23 6.51
N ILE A 70 8.95 11.85 6.76
CA ILE A 70 8.42 10.50 6.47
C ILE A 70 7.22 10.50 5.54
N ILE A 71 6.40 11.55 5.61
CA ILE A 71 5.18 11.67 4.81
C ILE A 71 5.54 12.07 3.40
N ASP A 72 5.12 11.21 2.48
CA ASP A 72 5.27 11.38 1.05
C ASP A 72 3.93 11.04 0.40
N THR A 73 3.20 12.08 0.01
CA THR A 73 1.83 11.94 -0.50
C THR A 73 1.78 11.19 -1.82
N SER A 74 2.83 11.31 -2.66
CA SER A 74 2.91 10.61 -3.94
C SER A 74 3.19 9.12 -3.71
N LEU A 75 4.09 8.77 -2.80
CA LEU A 75 4.27 7.38 -2.38
C LEU A 75 2.96 6.78 -1.87
N ILE A 76 2.30 7.45 -0.91
CA ILE A 76 1.08 6.94 -0.28
C ILE A 76 -0.04 6.78 -1.34
N GLY A 77 -0.15 7.71 -2.29
CA GLY A 77 -1.05 7.56 -3.44
C GLY A 77 -0.73 6.32 -4.26
N LEU A 78 0.53 6.12 -4.65
CA LEU A 78 0.95 4.92 -5.38
C LEU A 78 0.70 3.62 -4.59
N MET A 79 0.85 3.65 -3.25
CA MET A 79 0.49 2.53 -2.39
C MET A 79 -1.02 2.25 -2.39
N VAL A 80 -1.87 3.27 -2.53
CA VAL A 80 -3.32 3.05 -2.71
C VAL A 80 -3.59 2.31 -4.02
N CYS A 81 -2.88 2.61 -5.11
CA CYS A 81 -2.99 1.85 -6.36
C CYS A 81 -2.61 0.39 -6.16
N ASP A 82 -1.52 0.13 -5.43
CA ASP A 82 -1.11 -1.24 -5.06
C ASP A 82 -2.22 -1.98 -4.28
N LEU A 83 -2.89 -1.30 -3.35
CA LEU A 83 -4.02 -1.88 -2.61
C LEU A 83 -5.23 -2.20 -3.49
N LEU A 84 -5.49 -1.39 -4.51
CA LEU A 84 -6.54 -1.65 -5.50
C LEU A 84 -6.20 -2.89 -6.34
N GLU A 85 -4.94 -3.06 -6.76
CA GLU A 85 -4.48 -4.28 -7.44
C GLU A 85 -4.68 -5.54 -6.56
N LEU A 86 -4.41 -5.43 -5.26
CA LEU A 86 -4.63 -6.49 -4.28
C LEU A 86 -6.10 -6.70 -3.88
N LYS A 87 -7.00 -5.80 -4.33
CA LYS A 87 -8.40 -5.77 -3.92
C LYS A 87 -8.53 -5.79 -2.40
N ALA A 88 -7.71 -4.97 -1.72
CA ALA A 88 -7.50 -4.98 -0.27
C ALA A 88 -8.67 -4.35 0.51
N PHE A 89 -9.87 -4.95 0.40
CA PHE A 89 -11.08 -4.45 1.05
C PHE A 89 -10.93 -4.35 2.58
N GLU A 90 -10.10 -5.20 3.17
CA GLU A 90 -9.79 -5.21 4.59
C GLU A 90 -9.18 -3.89 5.09
N LEU A 91 -8.61 -3.09 4.19
CA LEU A 91 -7.97 -1.81 4.50
C LEU A 91 -8.84 -0.59 4.14
N GLU A 92 -10.13 -0.78 3.83
CA GLU A 92 -11.05 0.31 3.47
C GLU A 92 -11.01 1.47 4.47
N GLU A 93 -11.17 1.19 5.77
CA GLU A 93 -11.17 2.25 6.80
C GLU A 93 -9.84 3.01 6.86
N THR A 94 -8.72 2.31 6.62
CA THR A 94 -7.39 2.92 6.58
C THR A 94 -7.26 3.83 5.35
N ILE A 95 -7.70 3.37 4.16
CA ILE A 95 -7.72 4.18 2.93
C ILE A 95 -8.57 5.44 3.14
N VAL A 96 -9.77 5.32 3.71
CA VAL A 96 -10.64 6.46 3.99
C VAL A 96 -9.93 7.50 4.87
N LYS A 97 -9.23 7.06 5.92
CA LYS A 97 -8.47 7.97 6.80
C LYS A 97 -7.32 8.66 6.05
N ILE A 98 -6.57 7.92 5.22
CA ILE A 98 -5.50 8.49 4.38
C ILE A 98 -6.02 9.66 3.56
N TYR A 99 -7.16 9.50 2.90
CA TYR A 99 -7.78 10.58 2.12
C TYR A 99 -8.35 11.71 2.99
N GLN A 100 -8.97 11.39 4.13
CA GLN A 100 -9.50 12.39 5.06
C GLN A 100 -8.41 13.33 5.60
N TYR A 101 -7.20 12.79 5.82
CA TYR A 101 -6.04 13.57 6.26
C TYR A 101 -5.22 14.16 5.11
N GLY A 102 -5.64 13.98 3.86
CA GLY A 102 -4.92 14.51 2.69
C GLY A 102 -3.55 13.87 2.46
N LEU A 103 -3.36 12.62 2.89
CA LEU A 103 -2.07 11.93 2.84
C LEU A 103 -1.81 11.20 1.52
N ALA A 104 -2.81 11.09 0.65
CA ALA A 104 -2.64 10.55 -0.69
C ALA A 104 -2.72 11.66 -1.74
N ASP A 105 -1.74 11.68 -2.63
CA ASP A 105 -1.78 12.50 -3.83
C ASP A 105 -2.79 11.94 -4.85
N THR A 106 -3.86 12.69 -5.08
CA THR A 106 -4.94 12.29 -5.99
C THR A 106 -4.52 12.23 -7.45
N GLU A 107 -3.42 12.87 -7.85
CA GLU A 107 -2.87 12.70 -9.21
C GLU A 107 -2.28 11.29 -9.41
N CYS A 108 -1.86 10.63 -8.32
CA CYS A 108 -1.34 9.26 -8.36
C CYS A 108 -2.46 8.22 -8.30
N SER A 109 -3.45 8.39 -7.40
CA SER A 109 -4.43 7.34 -7.07
C SER A 109 -5.88 7.64 -7.42
N GLY A 110 -6.17 8.83 -7.94
CA GLY A 110 -7.54 9.30 -8.12
C GLY A 110 -8.21 9.73 -6.82
N PHE A 111 -9.47 10.14 -6.91
CA PHE A 111 -10.24 10.61 -5.77
C PHE A 111 -10.80 9.46 -4.94
N LEU A 112 -11.04 9.69 -3.64
CA LEU A 112 -11.55 8.67 -2.72
C LEU A 112 -12.80 7.94 -3.24
N PHE A 113 -13.73 8.65 -3.90
CA PHE A 113 -14.95 8.01 -4.40
C PHE A 113 -14.66 6.99 -5.52
N GLU A 114 -13.68 7.26 -6.39
CA GLU A 114 -13.25 6.37 -7.48
C GLU A 114 -12.54 5.14 -6.88
N VAL A 115 -11.64 5.38 -5.92
CA VAL A 115 -10.93 4.31 -5.20
C VAL A 115 -11.90 3.38 -4.48
N LEU A 116 -12.89 3.93 -3.78
CA LEU A 116 -13.90 3.11 -3.12
C LEU A 116 -14.76 2.36 -4.15
N GLU A 117 -15.20 3.01 -5.23
CA GLU A 117 -15.95 2.35 -6.31
C GLU A 117 -15.21 1.11 -6.84
N ASP A 118 -13.92 1.23 -7.17
CA ASP A 118 -13.09 0.13 -7.64
C ASP A 118 -12.96 -1.00 -6.59
N LEU A 119 -12.77 -0.64 -5.33
CA LEU A 119 -12.65 -1.60 -4.23
C LEU A 119 -13.96 -2.39 -4.00
N TYR A 120 -15.10 -1.72 -4.11
CA TYR A 120 -16.43 -2.34 -3.96
C TYR A 120 -16.82 -3.19 -5.17
N ILE A 121 -16.48 -2.77 -6.39
CA ILE A 121 -16.65 -3.59 -7.61
C ILE A 121 -15.84 -4.88 -7.47
N ALA A 122 -14.59 -4.77 -7.04
CA ALA A 122 -13.72 -5.91 -6.81
C ALA A 122 -14.31 -6.91 -5.78
N LYS A 123 -14.86 -6.40 -4.67
CA LYS A 123 -15.52 -7.23 -3.64
C LYS A 123 -16.76 -7.94 -4.18
N ALA A 124 -17.60 -7.25 -4.93
CA ALA A 124 -18.83 -7.84 -5.47
C ALA A 124 -18.54 -9.01 -6.42
N ILE A 125 -17.50 -8.90 -7.26
CA ILE A 125 -17.07 -9.98 -8.16
C ILE A 125 -16.62 -11.22 -7.37
N MET A 126 -15.89 -11.04 -6.27
CA MET A 126 -15.43 -12.18 -5.43
C MET A 126 -16.56 -12.93 -4.72
N GLN A 127 -17.74 -12.34 -4.55
CA GLN A 127 -18.89 -13.00 -3.92
C GLN A 127 -19.74 -13.82 -4.90
N ILE A 128 -19.50 -13.67 -6.22
CA ILE A 128 -20.28 -14.32 -7.28
C ILE A 128 -19.51 -15.52 -7.89
N LEU A 129 -18.21 -15.66 -7.58
CA LEU A 129 -17.35 -16.78 -7.96
C LEU A 129 -17.23 -17.80 -6.82
#